data_AF-A0A5C4PUV6-F1
#
_entry.id   AF-A0A5C4PUV6-F1
#
_cell.length_a   1.000
_cell.length_b   1.000
_cell.length_c   1.000
_cell.angle_alpha   90.00
_cell.angle_beta   90.00
_cell.angle_gamma   90.00
#
_symmetry.space_group_name_H-M   'P 1'
#
loop_
_entity.id
_entity.type
_entity.pdbx_description
1 polymer ?
#
loop_
_entity_poly.entity_id
_entity_poly.type
_entity_poly.pdbx_seq_one_letter_code
_entity_poly.pdbx_strand_id
1 'polypeptide(L)'
;MFNIKQRKLTAITIIGLLTSYNSIAATEIKVAFNQSDKHPQYSALQYFGDRLSNETNGKYKVNIFPNELLGDQRASLELVQNGAIQMSIVANPLVENYDKTFSVIGLPYIYTSPEHQEKIFTSSILDDLFKSTAKFGFEVLGSYTAGARSIYTKNTPVKSIADLNGKKIRVMQSDTMIKMLSCMGGVGVPMNQGEVYTAIQQGVLDGAENNEITYADLKQYEVAPYFSQTRHLM
;
A
#
# COMPACT_ATOMS: atom_id res chain seq x y z
N MET A 1 -67.17 50.49 -39.54
CA MET A 1 -67.39 49.10 -39.09
C MET A 1 -66.03 48.40 -39.14
N PHE A 2 -65.64 47.78 -38.02
CA PHE A 2 -64.41 47.01 -37.76
C PHE A 2 -63.10 47.76 -37.47
N ASN A 3 -62.64 47.48 -36.25
CA ASN A 3 -61.59 48.05 -35.45
C ASN A 3 -60.60 46.90 -35.20
N ILE A 4 -59.36 47.00 -35.64
CA ILE A 4 -58.30 46.04 -35.28
C ILE A 4 -57.06 46.83 -34.89
N LYS A 5 -56.91 47.05 -33.57
CA LYS A 5 -55.66 47.51 -32.97
C LYS A 5 -54.63 46.39 -33.07
N GLN A 6 -53.62 46.57 -33.91
CA GLN A 6 -52.41 45.74 -33.91
C GLN A 6 -51.62 46.02 -32.62
N ARG A 7 -51.69 45.10 -31.65
CA ARG A 7 -50.76 45.05 -30.52
C ARG A 7 -49.40 44.57 -31.04
N LYS A 8 -48.40 45.45 -31.07
CA LYS A 8 -47.00 45.06 -31.24
C LYS A 8 -46.55 44.31 -29.99
N LEU A 9 -46.40 43.00 -30.08
CA LEU A 9 -45.73 42.18 -29.07
C LEU A 9 -44.22 42.36 -29.27
N THR A 10 -43.56 43.09 -28.38
CA THR A 10 -42.11 43.18 -28.32
C THR A 10 -41.60 41.87 -27.72
N ALA A 11 -41.12 40.95 -28.55
CA ALA A 11 -40.45 39.74 -28.09
C ALA A 11 -39.06 40.12 -27.56
N ILE A 12 -38.89 40.08 -26.23
CA ILE A 12 -37.58 40.17 -25.60
C ILE A 12 -36.92 38.80 -25.75
N THR A 13 -36.03 38.66 -26.75
CA THR A 13 -35.17 37.50 -26.87
C THR A 13 -34.11 37.57 -25.77
N ILE A 14 -34.32 36.83 -24.68
CA ILE A 14 -33.26 36.57 -23.69
C ILE A 14 -32.23 35.68 -24.38
N ILE A 15 -31.14 36.27 -24.87
CA ILE A 15 -29.93 35.54 -25.23
C ILE A 15 -29.35 35.05 -23.90
N GLY A 16 -29.72 33.83 -23.51
CA GLY A 16 -29.05 33.14 -22.42
C GLY A 16 -27.61 32.90 -22.85
N LEU A 17 -26.66 33.63 -22.25
CA LEU A 17 -25.26 33.24 -22.28
C LEU A 17 -25.17 31.87 -21.62
N LEU A 18 -25.13 30.81 -22.43
CA LEU A 18 -24.63 29.51 -22.02
C LEU A 18 -23.14 29.70 -21.75
N THR A 19 -22.79 29.99 -20.50
CA THR A 19 -21.43 29.83 -20.03
C THR A 19 -21.11 28.34 -20.12
N SER A 20 -20.43 27.94 -21.19
CA SER A 20 -19.79 26.64 -21.28
C SER A 20 -18.76 26.56 -20.15
N TYR A 21 -19.14 25.99 -19.02
CA TYR A 21 -18.18 25.52 -18.03
C TYR A 21 -17.38 24.42 -18.72
N ASN A 22 -16.20 24.77 -19.24
CA ASN A 22 -15.18 23.79 -19.58
C ASN A 22 -14.81 23.09 -18.26
N SER A 23 -15.49 21.98 -17.97
CA SER A 23 -15.04 21.05 -16.94
C SER A 23 -13.70 20.50 -17.42
N ILE A 24 -12.61 21.02 -16.85
CA ILE A 24 -11.28 20.45 -17.06
C ILE A 24 -11.36 19.02 -16.53
N ALA A 25 -11.16 18.04 -17.40
CA ALA A 25 -11.12 16.64 -17.00
C ALA A 25 -10.09 16.49 -15.87
N ALA A 26 -10.50 15.85 -14.77
CA ALA A 26 -9.64 15.66 -13.61
C ALA A 26 -8.36 14.93 -14.02
N THR A 27 -7.23 15.37 -13.48
CA THR A 27 -5.97 14.63 -13.62
C THR A 27 -6.05 13.38 -12.75
N GLU A 28 -5.97 12.21 -13.39
CA GLU A 28 -6.03 10.95 -12.68
C GLU A 28 -4.69 10.63 -12.00
N ILE A 29 -4.77 10.22 -10.73
CA ILE A 29 -3.67 9.67 -9.95
C ILE A 29 -3.95 8.18 -9.78
N LYS A 30 -3.25 7.35 -10.56
CA LYS A 30 -3.36 5.89 -10.46
C LYS A 30 -2.50 5.41 -9.30
N VAL A 31 -3.11 4.67 -8.38
CA VAL A 31 -2.47 4.11 -7.19
C VAL A 31 -2.50 2.59 -7.26
N ALA A 32 -1.34 1.96 -7.41
CA ALA A 32 -1.22 0.51 -7.25
C ALA A 32 -1.23 0.12 -5.76
N PHE A 33 -2.03 -0.88 -5.40
CA PHE A 33 -2.20 -1.35 -4.03
C PHE A 33 -2.26 -2.88 -3.98
N ASN A 34 -1.42 -3.48 -3.14
CA ASN A 34 -1.26 -4.94 -3.11
C ASN A 34 -2.28 -5.67 -2.23
N GLN A 35 -2.99 -4.97 -1.33
CA GLN A 35 -4.04 -5.57 -0.48
C GLN A 35 -5.42 -5.44 -1.11
N SER A 36 -6.43 -6.08 -0.51
CA SER A 36 -7.80 -6.02 -0.99
C SER A 36 -8.45 -4.65 -0.75
N ASP A 37 -9.60 -4.43 -1.40
CA ASP A 37 -10.48 -3.28 -1.17
C ASP A 37 -11.16 -3.29 0.20
N LYS A 38 -11.02 -4.38 0.97
CA LYS A 38 -11.50 -4.50 2.36
C LYS A 38 -10.41 -4.17 3.38
N HIS A 39 -9.15 -4.03 2.96
CA HIS A 39 -8.05 -3.73 3.86
C HIS A 39 -8.19 -2.29 4.42
N PRO A 40 -7.92 -2.03 5.72
CA PRO A 40 -8.06 -0.69 6.30
C PRO A 40 -7.25 0.41 5.59
N GLN A 41 -6.09 0.06 5.04
CA GLN A 41 -5.28 0.99 4.24
C GLN A 41 -5.99 1.41 2.94
N TYR A 42 -6.86 0.57 2.37
CA TYR A 42 -7.69 0.97 1.22
C TYR A 42 -8.65 2.10 1.61
N SER A 43 -9.33 1.99 2.75
CA SER A 43 -10.20 3.04 3.27
C SER A 43 -9.43 4.34 3.54
N ALA A 44 -8.19 4.24 4.04
CA ALA A 44 -7.33 5.41 4.22
C ALA A 44 -6.94 6.07 2.88
N LEU A 45 -6.68 5.28 1.84
CA LEU A 45 -6.42 5.78 0.48
C LEU A 45 -7.66 6.43 -0.15
N GLN A 46 -8.85 5.87 0.09
CA GLN A 46 -10.10 6.49 -0.35
C GLN A 46 -10.29 7.85 0.33
N TYR A 47 -10.09 7.91 1.65
CA TYR A 47 -10.15 9.17 2.40
C TYR A 47 -9.14 10.20 1.87
N PHE A 48 -7.89 9.78 1.60
CA PHE A 48 -6.90 10.63 0.94
C PHE A 48 -7.40 11.15 -0.42
N GLY A 49 -7.95 10.28 -1.25
CA GLY A 49 -8.50 10.65 -2.55
C GLY A 49 -9.64 11.67 -2.47
N ASP A 50 -10.56 11.47 -1.54
CA ASP A 50 -11.67 12.40 -1.29
C ASP A 50 -11.16 13.75 -0.80
N ARG A 51 -10.22 13.76 0.15
CA ARG A 51 -9.58 14.99 0.64
C ARG A 51 -8.86 15.74 -0.46
N LEU A 52 -8.05 15.04 -1.26
CA LEU A 52 -7.30 15.65 -2.36
C LEU A 52 -8.25 16.25 -3.41
N SER A 53 -9.29 15.53 -3.79
CA SER A 53 -10.30 16.04 -4.71
C SER A 53 -10.97 17.30 -4.16
N ASN A 54 -11.41 17.28 -2.90
CA ASN A 54 -12.07 18.42 -2.26
C ASN A 54 -11.15 19.64 -2.13
N GLU A 55 -9.92 19.45 -1.65
CA GLU A 55 -8.94 20.53 -1.46
C GLU A 55 -8.45 21.12 -2.78
N THR A 56 -8.60 20.40 -3.89
CA THR A 56 -8.14 20.82 -5.22
C THR A 56 -9.30 21.17 -6.15
N ASN A 57 -10.52 21.30 -5.63
CA ASN A 57 -11.75 21.58 -6.40
C ASN A 57 -11.94 20.62 -7.58
N GLY A 58 -11.69 19.33 -7.36
CA GLY A 58 -11.82 18.26 -8.36
C GLY A 58 -10.70 18.20 -9.40
N LYS A 59 -9.64 19.00 -9.26
CA LYS A 59 -8.51 18.99 -10.20
C LYS A 59 -7.81 17.63 -10.26
N TYR A 60 -7.70 16.94 -9.12
CA TYR A 60 -7.10 15.62 -9.04
C TYR A 60 -8.10 14.57 -8.56
N LYS A 61 -8.06 13.40 -9.18
CA LYS A 61 -8.89 12.25 -8.81
C LYS A 61 -8.00 11.03 -8.59
N VAL A 62 -8.13 10.41 -7.42
CA VAL A 62 -7.39 9.19 -7.08
C VAL A 62 -8.17 7.96 -7.53
N ASN A 63 -7.53 7.11 -8.32
CA ASN A 63 -8.05 5.81 -8.75
C ASN A 63 -7.16 4.71 -8.17
N ILE A 64 -7.70 3.92 -7.25
CA ILE A 64 -6.97 2.87 -6.53
C ILE A 64 -7.17 1.54 -7.26
N PHE A 65 -6.09 0.81 -7.49
CA PHE A 65 -6.08 -0.51 -8.12
C PHE A 65 -5.61 -1.54 -7.07
N PRO A 66 -6.55 -2.13 -6.30
CA PRO A 66 -6.24 -3.10 -5.24
C PRO A 66 -5.86 -4.47 -5.80
N ASN A 67 -5.58 -5.44 -4.94
CA ASN A 67 -5.34 -6.85 -5.27
C ASN A 67 -4.21 -7.08 -6.30
N GLU A 68 -3.15 -6.27 -6.27
CA GLU A 68 -2.03 -6.39 -7.23
C GLU A 68 -2.48 -6.27 -8.70
N LEU A 69 -3.60 -5.58 -8.97
CA LEU A 69 -4.15 -5.41 -10.33
C LEU A 69 -3.17 -4.76 -11.33
N LEU A 70 -2.20 -4.00 -10.81
CA LEU A 70 -1.14 -3.35 -11.60
C LEU A 70 0.23 -4.03 -11.39
N GLY A 71 0.23 -5.30 -11.00
CA GLY A 71 1.42 -6.08 -10.67
C GLY A 71 1.71 -6.14 -9.18
N ASP A 72 2.68 -6.98 -8.81
CA ASP A 72 3.20 -7.04 -7.46
C ASP A 72 3.89 -5.72 -7.05
N GLN A 73 4.23 -5.58 -5.78
CA GLN A 73 4.81 -4.35 -5.23
C GLN A 73 6.12 -3.91 -5.93
N ARG A 74 6.90 -4.85 -6.46
CA ARG A 74 8.13 -4.52 -7.18
C ARG A 74 7.79 -3.96 -8.55
N ALA A 75 6.96 -4.66 -9.31
CA ALA A 75 6.51 -4.22 -10.62
C ALA A 75 5.77 -2.87 -10.55
N SER A 76 4.93 -2.67 -9.52
CA SER A 76 4.20 -1.41 -9.34
C SER A 76 5.11 -0.23 -9.01
N LEU A 77 6.21 -0.45 -8.28
CA LEU A 77 7.21 0.59 -8.04
C LEU A 77 7.99 0.93 -9.32
N GLU A 78 8.30 -0.06 -10.15
CA GLU A 78 8.90 0.16 -11.48
C GLU A 78 7.97 0.99 -12.40
N LEU A 79 6.64 0.79 -12.31
CA LEU A 79 5.64 1.61 -12.99
C LEU A 79 5.59 3.07 -12.48
N VAL A 80 5.92 3.31 -11.20
CA VAL A 80 6.08 4.68 -10.68
C VAL A 80 7.35 5.30 -11.25
N GLN A 81 8.47 4.58 -11.24
CA GLN A 81 9.76 5.07 -11.74
C GLN A 81 9.72 5.50 -13.20
N ASN A 82 8.95 4.80 -14.04
CA ASN A 82 8.81 5.14 -15.46
C ASN A 82 7.64 6.10 -15.76
N GLY A 83 6.89 6.52 -14.73
CA GLY A 83 5.78 7.47 -14.85
C GLY A 83 4.48 6.89 -15.42
N ALA A 84 4.36 5.57 -15.62
CA ALA A 84 3.14 4.94 -16.09
C ALA A 84 1.99 5.05 -15.07
N ILE A 85 2.31 5.06 -13.78
CA ILE A 85 1.37 5.34 -12.68
C ILE A 85 1.97 6.36 -11.73
N GLN A 86 1.11 7.08 -11.00
CA GLN A 86 1.53 8.21 -10.16
C GLN A 86 1.95 7.77 -8.77
N MET A 87 1.37 6.70 -8.25
CA MET A 87 1.65 6.22 -6.89
C MET A 87 1.60 4.69 -6.81
N SER A 88 2.36 4.15 -5.88
CA SER A 88 2.25 2.77 -5.45
C SER A 88 2.45 2.70 -3.94
N ILE A 89 1.66 1.87 -3.28
CA ILE A 89 1.88 1.53 -1.88
C ILE A 89 2.73 0.27 -1.81
N VAL A 90 3.91 0.40 -1.23
CA VAL A 90 4.89 -0.68 -1.09
C VAL A 90 5.40 -0.76 0.34
N ALA A 91 5.77 -1.97 0.76
CA ALA A 91 6.38 -2.18 2.06
C ALA A 91 7.84 -1.68 2.04
N ASN A 92 8.31 -1.14 3.18
CA ASN A 92 9.69 -0.68 3.38
C ASN A 92 10.77 -1.66 2.87
N PRO A 93 10.63 -2.99 3.04
CA PRO A 93 11.65 -3.93 2.57
C PRO A 93 11.84 -3.95 1.05
N LEU A 94 10.89 -3.43 0.26
CA LEU A 94 11.07 -3.28 -1.18
C LEU A 94 11.83 -1.98 -1.50
N VAL A 95 11.68 -0.94 -0.68
CA VAL A 95 12.35 0.37 -0.86
C VAL A 95 13.84 0.25 -0.55
N GLU A 96 14.24 -0.56 0.43
CA GLU A 96 15.67 -0.78 0.75
C GLU A 96 16.48 -1.40 -0.40
N ASN A 97 15.82 -2.01 -1.39
CA ASN A 97 16.49 -2.51 -2.57
C ASN A 97 17.02 -1.38 -3.47
N TYR A 98 16.48 -0.17 -3.33
CA TYR A 98 16.93 1.04 -4.01
C TYR A 98 17.86 1.85 -3.11
N ASP A 99 17.39 2.23 -1.91
CA ASP A 99 18.22 2.93 -0.92
C ASP A 99 18.41 2.07 0.34
N LYS A 100 19.60 1.46 0.47
CA LYS A 100 19.91 0.57 1.60
C LYS A 100 19.77 1.24 2.97
N THR A 101 19.74 2.58 3.06
CA THR A 101 19.49 3.30 4.32
C THR A 101 18.11 3.00 4.90
N PHE A 102 17.12 2.63 4.07
CA PHE A 102 15.78 2.25 4.51
C PHE A 102 15.75 0.96 5.34
N SER A 103 16.84 0.17 5.36
CA SER A 103 16.93 -0.98 6.25
C SER A 103 16.83 -0.57 7.72
N VAL A 104 17.27 0.65 8.09
CA VAL A 104 17.29 1.12 9.48
C VAL A 104 15.90 1.20 10.10
N ILE A 105 14.91 1.63 9.32
CA ILE A 105 13.50 1.75 9.76
C ILE A 105 12.75 0.41 9.65
N GLY A 106 13.38 -0.62 9.08
CA GLY A 106 12.86 -1.98 8.95
C GLY A 106 13.61 -3.00 9.82
N LEU A 107 14.38 -2.56 10.82
CA LEU A 107 15.09 -3.47 11.71
C LEU A 107 14.13 -4.19 12.66
N PRO A 108 14.34 -5.50 12.91
CA PRO A 108 13.54 -6.24 13.88
C PRO A 108 13.62 -5.61 15.28
N TYR A 109 12.48 -5.54 15.97
CA TYR A 109 12.35 -5.04 17.35
C TYR A 109 12.81 -3.60 17.63
N ILE A 110 13.03 -2.76 16.60
CA ILE A 110 13.48 -1.37 16.81
C ILE A 110 12.39 -0.48 17.45
N TYR A 111 11.12 -0.81 17.20
CA TYR A 111 9.98 -0.09 17.75
C TYR A 111 9.41 -0.81 18.97
N THR A 112 9.20 -0.07 20.05
CA THR A 112 8.73 -0.60 21.34
C THR A 112 7.21 -0.62 21.47
N SER A 113 6.51 0.20 20.68
CA SER A 113 5.04 0.25 20.63
C SER A 113 4.57 0.91 19.33
N PRO A 114 3.31 0.73 18.92
CA PRO A 114 2.71 1.47 17.80
C PRO A 114 2.87 2.98 17.92
N GLU A 115 2.72 3.54 19.12
CA GLU A 115 2.85 4.98 19.39
C GLU A 115 4.31 5.45 19.21
N HIS A 116 5.29 4.62 19.57
CA HIS A 116 6.70 4.93 19.30
C HIS A 116 6.96 4.96 17.79
N GLN A 117 6.47 3.98 17.02
CA GLN A 117 6.59 4.01 15.57
C GLN A 117 5.91 5.24 14.98
N GLU A 118 4.64 5.50 15.34
CA GLU A 118 3.89 6.65 14.86
C GLU A 118 4.64 7.96 15.11
N LYS A 119 5.20 8.16 16.31
CA LYS A 119 5.98 9.36 16.64
C LYS A 119 7.20 9.54 15.74
N ILE A 120 7.89 8.46 15.38
CA ILE A 120 9.05 8.54 14.48
C ILE A 120 8.59 8.91 13.07
N PHE A 121 7.60 8.20 12.53
CA PHE A 121 7.13 8.36 11.15
C PHE A 121 6.34 9.65 10.89
N THR A 122 5.79 10.27 11.93
CA THR A 122 5.09 11.57 11.84
C THR A 122 5.98 12.75 12.22
N SER A 123 7.22 12.50 12.65
CA SER A 123 8.22 13.54 12.88
C SER A 123 9.05 13.79 11.62
N SER A 124 9.75 14.93 11.59
CA SER A 124 10.66 15.28 10.48
C SER A 124 11.96 14.46 10.43
N ILE A 125 12.18 13.53 11.37
CA ILE A 125 13.42 12.76 11.46
C ILE A 125 13.67 11.88 10.22
N LEU A 126 12.60 11.52 9.50
CA LEU A 126 12.67 10.69 8.29
C LEU A 126 12.61 11.51 6.99
N ASP A 127 12.45 12.83 7.03
CA ASP A 127 12.25 13.65 5.83
C ASP A 127 13.41 13.51 4.83
N ASP A 128 14.64 13.55 5.32
CA ASP A 128 15.84 13.41 4.48
C ASP A 128 15.97 11.99 3.93
N LEU A 129 15.57 10.98 4.70
CA LEU A 129 15.52 9.59 4.25
C LEU A 129 14.48 9.42 3.14
N PHE A 130 13.28 9.99 3.29
CA PHE A 130 12.23 9.91 2.29
C PHE A 130 12.63 10.63 1.00
N LYS A 131 13.19 11.84 1.10
CA LYS A 131 13.70 12.60 -0.05
C LYS A 131 14.89 11.93 -0.74
N SER A 132 15.67 11.10 -0.03
CA SER A 132 16.82 10.39 -0.63
C SER A 132 16.40 9.47 -1.77
N THR A 133 15.13 9.05 -1.81
CA THR A 133 14.60 8.17 -2.85
C THR A 133 14.48 8.85 -4.22
N ALA A 134 14.42 10.18 -4.27
CA ALA A 134 14.24 10.95 -5.52
C ALA A 134 15.30 10.64 -6.59
N LYS A 135 16.54 10.34 -6.17
CA LYS A 135 17.63 9.93 -7.08
C LYS A 135 17.38 8.59 -7.78
N PHE A 136 16.42 7.80 -7.30
CA PHE A 136 15.96 6.54 -7.90
C PHE A 136 14.65 6.70 -8.69
N GLY A 137 14.18 7.93 -8.94
CA GLY A 137 13.01 8.17 -9.80
C GLY A 137 11.65 8.03 -9.10
N PHE A 138 11.61 8.02 -7.77
CA PHE A 138 10.38 8.11 -6.98
C PHE A 138 10.65 8.86 -5.67
N GLU A 139 9.62 9.38 -5.02
CA GLU A 139 9.73 9.99 -3.69
C GLU A 139 8.75 9.31 -2.73
N VAL A 140 9.21 9.01 -1.51
CA VAL A 140 8.33 8.51 -0.45
C VAL A 140 7.54 9.69 0.13
N LEU A 141 6.24 9.71 -0.11
CA LEU A 141 5.36 10.81 0.32
C LEU A 141 4.85 10.66 1.77
N GLY A 142 4.94 9.45 2.32
CA GLY A 142 4.44 9.13 3.64
C GLY A 142 4.41 7.62 3.87
N SER A 143 3.95 7.24 5.05
CA SER A 143 3.92 5.85 5.50
C SER A 143 2.56 5.47 6.06
N TYR A 144 2.22 4.19 5.91
CA TYR A 144 1.10 3.56 6.61
C TYR A 144 1.65 2.54 7.59
N THR A 145 1.01 2.40 8.75
CA THR A 145 1.21 1.21 9.58
C THR A 145 0.20 0.12 9.18
N ALA A 146 0.61 -1.14 9.32
CA ALA A 146 -0.28 -2.30 9.25
C ALA A 146 -0.22 -3.12 10.55
N GLY A 147 0.46 -2.59 11.58
CA GLY A 147 0.74 -3.29 12.83
C GLY A 147 1.89 -4.29 12.74
N ALA A 148 2.19 -4.90 13.89
CA ALA A 148 3.30 -5.82 14.04
C ALA A 148 3.10 -7.13 13.26
N ARG A 149 4.17 -7.61 12.66
CA ARG A 149 4.26 -8.86 11.90
C ARG A 149 4.70 -10.00 12.80
N SER A 150 4.10 -11.15 12.57
CA SER A 150 4.29 -12.36 13.36
C SER A 150 4.36 -13.58 12.44
N ILE A 151 4.97 -14.66 12.92
CA ILE A 151 5.16 -15.87 12.13
C ILE A 151 3.90 -16.73 12.21
N TYR A 152 3.49 -17.29 11.08
CA TYR A 152 2.47 -18.32 11.02
C TYR A 152 2.93 -19.50 10.17
N THR A 153 2.50 -20.69 10.53
CA THR A 153 2.99 -21.94 9.95
C THR A 153 1.90 -22.96 9.72
N LYS A 154 2.18 -23.91 8.82
CA LYS A 154 1.27 -24.99 8.39
C LYS A 154 1.04 -26.04 9.46
N ASN A 155 2.10 -26.55 10.08
CA ASN A 155 2.03 -27.80 10.84
C ASN A 155 2.26 -27.66 12.35
N THR A 156 3.04 -26.67 12.80
CA THR A 156 3.53 -26.63 14.19
C THR A 156 3.69 -25.21 14.68
N PRO A 157 3.19 -24.83 15.87
CA PRO A 157 3.41 -23.49 16.43
C PRO A 157 4.91 -23.21 16.66
N VAL A 158 5.28 -21.94 16.66
CA VAL A 158 6.64 -21.47 16.94
C VAL A 158 6.65 -20.89 18.35
N LYS A 159 7.23 -21.62 19.31
CA LYS A 159 7.32 -21.21 20.73
C LYS A 159 8.74 -20.76 21.10
N SER A 160 9.73 -21.16 20.30
CA SER A 160 11.14 -20.87 20.48
C SER A 160 11.85 -20.79 19.12
N ILE A 161 13.07 -20.22 19.10
CA ILE A 161 13.94 -20.19 17.92
C ILE A 161 14.21 -21.61 17.39
N ALA A 162 14.31 -22.60 18.28
CA ALA A 162 14.55 -24.00 17.88
C ALA A 162 13.42 -24.55 16.99
N ASP A 163 12.18 -24.07 17.17
CA ASP A 163 11.04 -24.48 16.36
C ASP A 163 11.12 -23.95 14.92
N LEU A 164 11.98 -22.97 14.63
CA LEU A 164 12.19 -22.45 13.27
C LEU A 164 13.26 -23.22 12.50
N ASN A 165 14.03 -24.09 13.16
CA ASN A 165 15.15 -24.77 12.53
C ASN A 165 14.74 -25.54 11.26
N GLY A 166 15.35 -25.17 10.13
CA GLY A 166 15.10 -25.77 8.82
C GLY A 166 13.75 -25.40 8.18
N LYS A 167 12.89 -24.64 8.86
CA LYS A 167 11.60 -24.21 8.29
C LYS A 167 11.80 -23.16 7.21
N LYS A 168 11.19 -23.37 6.06
CA LYS A 168 11.12 -22.42 4.95
C LYS A 168 9.96 -21.45 5.18
N ILE A 169 10.28 -20.27 5.66
CA ILE A 169 9.30 -19.22 5.95
C ILE A 169 9.39 -18.16 4.85
N ARG A 170 8.26 -17.87 4.20
CA ARG A 170 8.20 -16.77 3.24
C ARG A 170 8.55 -15.45 3.91
N VAL A 171 9.35 -14.64 3.23
CA VAL A 171 9.56 -13.21 3.52
C VAL A 171 9.29 -12.35 2.30
N MET A 172 9.13 -11.04 2.53
CA MET A 172 9.20 -10.05 1.44
C MET A 172 10.58 -10.09 0.77
N GLN A 173 10.65 -9.64 -0.49
CA GLN A 173 11.86 -9.69 -1.32
C GLN A 173 12.91 -8.66 -0.86
N SER A 174 13.63 -9.00 0.21
CA SER A 174 14.57 -8.12 0.93
C SER A 174 15.68 -8.92 1.60
N ASP A 175 16.92 -8.46 1.46
CA ASP A 175 18.07 -9.04 2.13
C ASP A 175 17.95 -8.94 3.66
N THR A 176 17.43 -7.80 4.16
CA THR A 176 17.17 -7.59 5.58
C THR A 176 16.20 -8.64 6.13
N MET A 177 15.13 -8.95 5.39
CA MET A 177 14.14 -9.93 5.81
C MET A 177 14.68 -11.36 5.79
N ILE A 178 15.48 -11.72 4.78
CA ILE A 178 16.17 -13.02 4.72
C ILE A 178 17.11 -13.17 5.92
N LYS A 179 17.91 -12.13 6.21
CA LYS A 179 18.85 -12.12 7.33
C LYS A 179 18.14 -12.16 8.68
N MET A 180 17.07 -11.38 8.86
CA MET A 180 16.20 -11.42 10.04
C MET A 180 15.79 -12.86 10.33
N LEU A 181 15.27 -13.56 9.33
CA LEU A 181 14.71 -14.89 9.56
C LEU A 181 15.79 -15.94 9.81
N SER A 182 16.96 -15.78 9.18
CA SER A 182 18.16 -16.55 9.51
C SER A 182 18.61 -16.33 10.96
N CYS A 183 18.62 -15.09 11.45
CA CYS A 183 18.91 -14.77 12.85
C CYS A 183 17.86 -15.33 13.82
N MET A 184 16.60 -15.48 13.37
CA MET A 184 15.53 -16.15 14.13
C MET A 184 15.60 -17.68 14.04
N GLY A 185 16.59 -18.27 13.36
CA GLY A 185 16.82 -19.71 13.27
C GLY A 185 16.09 -20.41 12.12
N GLY A 186 15.38 -19.67 11.26
CA GLY A 186 14.67 -20.20 10.10
C GLY A 186 15.39 -19.98 8.79
N VAL A 187 14.75 -20.40 7.70
CA VAL A 187 15.19 -20.14 6.32
C VAL A 187 14.20 -19.19 5.67
N GLY A 188 14.62 -17.94 5.47
CA GLY A 188 13.82 -16.94 4.75
C GLY A 188 13.79 -17.22 3.25
N VAL A 189 12.59 -17.34 2.69
CA VAL A 189 12.38 -17.52 1.24
C VAL A 189 11.70 -16.27 0.66
N PRO A 190 12.39 -15.45 -0.14
CA PRO A 190 11.82 -14.21 -0.69
C PRO A 190 10.80 -14.52 -1.78
N MET A 191 9.60 -13.93 -1.66
CA MET A 191 8.49 -14.15 -2.60
C MET A 191 7.50 -12.99 -2.58
N ASN A 192 6.79 -12.71 -3.69
CA ASN A 192 5.68 -11.74 -3.69
C ASN A 192 4.50 -12.23 -2.82
N GLN A 193 3.52 -11.36 -2.57
CA GLN A 193 2.43 -11.67 -1.65
C GLN A 193 1.39 -12.62 -2.28
N GLY A 194 1.09 -12.45 -3.57
CA GLY A 194 0.10 -13.25 -4.28
C GLY A 194 0.43 -14.75 -4.33
N GLU A 195 1.71 -15.14 -4.30
CA GLU A 195 2.14 -16.54 -4.40
C GLU A 195 2.10 -17.31 -3.06
N VAL A 196 2.02 -16.60 -1.92
CA VAL A 196 2.23 -17.18 -0.58
C VAL A 196 1.23 -18.28 -0.24
N TYR A 197 -0.06 -18.06 -0.51
CA TYR A 197 -1.11 -19.01 -0.18
C TYR A 197 -0.85 -20.35 -0.86
N THR A 198 -0.64 -20.33 -2.18
CA THR A 198 -0.40 -21.52 -2.98
C THR A 198 0.90 -22.20 -2.61
N ALA A 199 1.97 -21.45 -2.34
CA ALA A 199 3.26 -22.01 -1.93
C ALA A 199 3.16 -22.79 -0.60
N ILE A 200 2.41 -22.28 0.38
CA ILE A 200 2.14 -23.00 1.63
C ILE A 200 1.20 -24.19 1.38
N GLN A 201 0.13 -24.00 0.60
CA GLN A 201 -0.83 -25.05 0.28
C GLN A 201 -0.14 -26.28 -0.33
N GLN A 202 0.74 -26.04 -1.32
CA GLN A 202 1.53 -27.06 -2.01
C GLN A 202 2.68 -27.64 -1.17
N GLY A 203 2.97 -27.06 0.00
CA GLY A 203 4.05 -27.53 0.88
C GLY A 203 5.44 -27.14 0.41
N VAL A 204 5.56 -26.16 -0.49
CA VAL A 204 6.85 -25.56 -0.86
C VAL A 204 7.41 -24.76 0.33
N LEU A 205 6.53 -24.12 1.09
CA LEU A 205 6.84 -23.34 2.28
C LEU A 205 6.15 -23.92 3.52
N ASP A 206 6.82 -23.82 4.66
CA ASP A 206 6.30 -24.24 5.97
C ASP A 206 5.41 -23.16 6.62
N GLY A 207 5.49 -21.93 6.11
CA GLY A 207 4.80 -20.78 6.67
C GLY A 207 5.24 -19.47 6.05
N ALA A 208 4.83 -18.38 6.66
CA ALA A 208 5.19 -17.02 6.30
C ALA A 208 5.15 -16.11 7.53
N GLU A 209 5.40 -14.83 7.34
CA GLU A 209 5.27 -13.81 8.37
C GLU A 209 4.44 -12.62 7.86
N ASN A 210 3.57 -12.07 8.72
CA ASN A 210 2.70 -10.93 8.41
C ASN A 210 1.93 -10.46 9.65
N ASN A 211 1.26 -9.31 9.55
CA ASN A 211 0.30 -8.86 10.57
C ASN A 211 -1.04 -9.62 10.46
N GLU A 212 -1.86 -9.57 11.52
CA GLU A 212 -3.14 -10.28 11.59
C GLU A 212 -4.15 -9.81 10.53
N ILE A 213 -4.13 -8.53 10.17
CA ILE A 213 -5.07 -7.94 9.20
C ILE A 213 -4.83 -8.55 7.83
N THR A 214 -3.59 -8.53 7.34
CA THR A 214 -3.21 -9.09 6.05
C THR A 214 -3.34 -10.62 6.05
N TYR A 215 -2.96 -11.28 7.15
CA TYR A 215 -3.11 -12.73 7.30
C TYR A 215 -4.58 -13.19 7.17
N ALA A 216 -5.51 -12.44 7.77
CA ALA A 216 -6.94 -12.70 7.67
C ALA A 216 -7.51 -12.33 6.29
N ASP A 217 -7.18 -11.14 5.76
CA ASP A 217 -7.67 -10.64 4.47
C ASP A 217 -7.32 -11.59 3.31
N LEU A 218 -6.09 -12.10 3.31
CA LEU A 218 -5.59 -13.05 2.30
C LEU A 218 -5.90 -14.51 2.62
N LYS A 219 -6.69 -14.77 3.67
CA LYS A 219 -7.11 -16.11 4.11
C LYS A 219 -5.97 -17.10 4.35
N GLN A 220 -4.79 -16.62 4.70
CA GLN A 220 -3.62 -17.49 4.86
C GLN A 220 -3.75 -18.41 6.08
N TYR A 221 -4.70 -18.14 6.97
CA TYR A 221 -5.08 -19.04 8.06
C TYR A 221 -5.61 -20.40 7.59
N GLU A 222 -6.13 -20.50 6.36
CA GLU A 222 -6.62 -21.78 5.82
C GLU A 222 -5.47 -22.76 5.53
N VAL A 223 -4.28 -22.25 5.21
CA VAL A 223 -3.12 -23.05 4.80
C VAL A 223 -1.99 -23.03 5.85
N ALA A 224 -1.98 -22.06 6.76
CA ALA A 224 -1.01 -21.95 7.84
C ALA A 224 -1.67 -21.49 9.15
N PRO A 225 -2.43 -22.38 9.83
CA PRO A 225 -3.30 -22.00 10.94
C PRO A 225 -2.57 -21.65 12.25
N TYR A 226 -1.29 -22.00 12.40
CA TYR A 226 -0.55 -21.79 13.64
C TYR A 226 0.11 -20.41 13.66
N PHE A 227 -0.61 -19.40 14.15
CA PHE A 227 -0.11 -18.04 14.32
C PHE A 227 0.63 -17.89 15.66
N SER A 228 1.89 -17.44 15.62
CA SER A 228 2.76 -17.25 16.78
C SER A 228 3.18 -15.79 16.86
N GLN A 229 2.71 -15.07 17.90
CA GLN A 229 2.85 -13.62 18.08
C GLN A 229 4.29 -13.18 18.40
N THR A 230 5.21 -13.43 17.47
CA THR A 230 6.62 -13.04 17.59
C THR A 230 6.84 -11.54 17.52
N ARG A 231 5.90 -10.79 16.88
CA ARG A 231 5.88 -9.32 16.79
C ARG A 231 7.26 -8.74 16.46
N HIS A 232 7.95 -9.41 15.54
CA HIS A 232 9.38 -9.25 15.31
C HIS A 232 9.68 -8.04 14.43
N LEU A 233 8.72 -7.61 13.62
CA LEU A 233 8.79 -6.42 12.79
C LEU A 233 7.51 -5.61 12.96
N MET A 234 7.58 -4.29 12.86
CA MET A 234 6.42 -3.40 12.82
C MET A 234 6.62 -2.34 11.76
#